data_AF-A0A9E1XMQ0-F1
#
_entry.id   AF-A0A9E1XMQ0-F1
#
_cell.length_a   1.000
_cell.length_b   1.000
_cell.length_c   1.000
_cell.angle_alpha   90.00
_cell.angle_beta   90.00
_cell.angle_gamma   90.00
#
_symmetry.space_group_name_H-M   'P 1'
#
loop_
_entity.id
_entity.type
_entity.pdbx_description
1 polymer ?
#
loop_
_entity_poly.entity_id
_entity_poly.type
_entity_poly.pdbx_seq_one_letter_code
_entity_poly.pdbx_strand_id
1 'polypeptide(L)'
;MFLRTMQRVLVAGFFLASLSTAWAGLEAKTKKSARPETQPRVHESHLASFRKSNKEIAKQYDIVQRGINELVKHVAQAADAAPRDKRKMEKKARSLRGKVTRERRKLDKLLKKKIAPVEKKYLSVKTKYDGLVAKAKEKEEKGDEKRAQKYHQEAAKIASSMSGSKRSLDLLYYHTFFKGEEVLQDGE
;
A
#
# COMPACT_ATOMS: atom_id res chain seq x y z
N MET A 1 -46.27 29.27 -52.97
CA MET A 1 -46.49 27.83 -53.21
C MET A 1 -45.68 27.03 -52.20
N PHE A 2 -46.33 26.64 -51.11
CA PHE A 2 -45.83 25.67 -50.13
C PHE A 2 -46.02 24.27 -50.71
N LEU A 3 -44.99 23.42 -50.78
CA LEU A 3 -45.17 21.97 -50.72
C LEU A 3 -43.83 21.26 -50.42
N ARG A 4 -43.79 20.71 -49.19
CA ARG A 4 -43.27 19.38 -48.84
C ARG A 4 -41.77 19.08 -49.03
N THR A 5 -41.03 19.24 -47.95
CA THR A 5 -40.07 18.22 -47.51
C THR A 5 -40.43 17.78 -46.08
N MET A 6 -41.11 16.64 -45.99
CA MET A 6 -41.44 15.97 -44.75
C MET A 6 -40.27 15.17 -44.21
N GLN A 7 -40.10 15.26 -42.89
CA GLN A 7 -39.72 14.20 -41.95
C GLN A 7 -38.58 13.25 -42.34
N ARG A 8 -37.46 13.36 -41.61
CA ARG A 8 -36.94 12.32 -40.69
C ARG A 8 -36.19 13.03 -39.55
N VAL A 9 -36.91 13.46 -38.51
CA VAL A 9 -36.95 12.80 -37.18
C VAL A 9 -35.55 12.46 -36.65
N LEU A 10 -35.03 13.42 -35.88
CA LEU A 10 -34.26 13.27 -34.65
C LEU A 10 -34.03 11.81 -34.19
N VAL A 11 -32.84 11.27 -34.50
CA VAL A 11 -32.18 10.25 -33.68
C VAL A 11 -30.82 10.80 -33.27
N ALA A 12 -30.84 11.85 -32.47
CA ALA A 12 -29.66 12.43 -31.83
C ALA A 12 -29.88 12.49 -30.32
N GLY A 13 -30.40 11.41 -29.75
CA GLY A 13 -30.90 11.42 -28.37
C GLY A 13 -30.78 10.08 -27.67
N PHE A 14 -29.70 9.32 -27.87
CA PHE A 14 -29.47 8.13 -27.04
C PHE A 14 -28.01 7.63 -27.00
N PHE A 15 -27.00 8.51 -26.94
CA PHE A 15 -25.61 8.05 -26.73
C PHE A 15 -24.70 9.03 -25.99
N LEU A 16 -25.25 9.88 -25.10
CA LEU A 16 -24.47 10.83 -24.29
C LEU A 16 -24.73 10.74 -22.78
N ALA A 17 -25.34 9.64 -22.32
CA ALA A 17 -25.60 9.40 -20.88
C ALA A 17 -24.84 8.21 -20.28
N SER A 18 -23.90 7.58 -21.01
CA SER A 18 -23.09 6.46 -20.49
C SER A 18 -21.57 6.72 -20.49
N LEU A 19 -21.10 7.85 -21.00
CA LEU A 19 -19.67 8.19 -21.01
C LEU A 19 -19.24 9.06 -19.81
N SER A 20 -20.17 9.70 -19.11
CA SER A 20 -19.86 10.48 -17.89
C SER A 20 -19.70 9.62 -16.64
N THR A 21 -20.29 8.42 -16.60
CA THR A 21 -20.09 7.46 -15.49
C THR A 21 -18.83 6.59 -15.66
N ALA A 22 -18.29 6.47 -16.89
CA ALA A 22 -17.03 5.78 -17.14
C ALA A 22 -15.81 6.60 -16.68
N TRP A 23 -15.91 7.94 -16.66
CA TRP A 23 -14.83 8.82 -16.21
C TRP A 23 -14.79 9.00 -14.68
N ALA A 24 -15.95 9.03 -14.02
CA ALA A 24 -16.03 9.01 -12.56
C ALA A 24 -15.48 7.69 -11.94
N GLY A 25 -15.47 6.59 -12.71
CA GLY A 25 -14.90 5.31 -12.31
C GLY A 25 -13.39 5.16 -12.55
N LEU A 26 -12.79 6.05 -13.36
CA LEU A 26 -11.36 5.97 -13.71
C LEU A 26 -10.47 6.78 -12.74
N GLU A 27 -10.97 7.90 -12.21
CA GLU A 27 -10.22 8.72 -11.23
C GLU A 27 -10.08 8.05 -9.85
N ALA A 28 -10.88 7.03 -9.55
CA ALA A 28 -10.75 6.27 -8.31
C ALA A 28 -9.55 5.30 -8.29
N LYS A 29 -8.83 5.12 -9.42
CA LYS A 29 -7.78 4.10 -9.59
C LYS A 29 -6.34 4.62 -9.53
N THR A 30 -6.12 5.90 -9.23
CA THR A 30 -4.78 6.43 -8.88
C THR A 30 -4.75 6.93 -7.43
N LYS A 31 -5.35 6.16 -6.50
CA LYS A 31 -4.88 6.24 -5.12
C LYS A 31 -3.42 5.81 -5.13
N LYS A 32 -2.48 6.76 -5.10
CA LYS A 32 -1.08 6.49 -4.68
C LYS A 32 -1.21 5.62 -3.45
N SER A 33 -0.89 4.33 -3.57
CA SER A 33 -1.01 3.41 -2.44
C SER A 33 -0.23 4.01 -1.29
N ALA A 34 -0.75 3.99 -0.06
CA ALA A 34 0.04 4.43 1.10
C ALA A 34 1.24 3.51 1.37
N ARG A 35 1.46 2.50 0.52
CA ARG A 35 2.62 1.62 0.56
C ARG A 35 3.88 2.45 0.34
N PRO A 36 4.81 2.46 1.31
CA PRO A 36 6.08 3.15 1.17
C PRO A 36 6.97 2.37 0.18
N GLU A 37 7.83 3.10 -0.53
CA GLU A 37 8.83 2.51 -1.44
C GLU A 37 9.98 1.86 -0.67
N THR A 38 10.31 2.41 0.49
CA THR A 38 11.36 1.92 1.38
C THR A 38 10.77 1.38 2.68
N GLN A 39 11.53 0.51 3.35
CA GLN A 39 11.10 -0.06 4.61
C GLN A 39 10.91 1.05 5.67
N PRO A 40 9.73 1.13 6.32
CA PRO A 40 9.50 2.10 7.38
C PRO A 40 10.45 1.92 8.55
N ARG A 41 10.95 3.03 9.10
CA ARG A 41 11.67 3.03 10.37
C ARG A 41 10.67 2.85 11.50
N VAL A 42 10.78 1.74 12.22
CA VAL A 42 9.91 1.39 13.34
C VAL A 42 10.74 1.04 14.56
N HIS A 43 10.29 1.49 15.73
CA HIS A 43 10.97 1.23 16.99
C HIS A 43 10.81 -0.24 17.41
N GLU A 44 11.85 -0.85 17.95
CA GLU A 44 11.85 -2.29 18.30
C GLU A 44 10.77 -2.64 19.33
N SER A 45 10.53 -1.79 20.33
CA SER A 45 9.47 -2.00 21.32
C SER A 45 8.07 -2.09 20.69
N HIS A 46 7.81 -1.30 19.64
CA HIS A 46 6.56 -1.34 18.88
C HIS A 46 6.47 -2.60 18.02
N LEU A 47 7.58 -3.03 17.40
CA LEU A 47 7.65 -4.30 16.68
C LEU A 47 7.38 -5.49 17.59
N ALA A 48 8.00 -5.54 18.76
CA ALA A 48 7.78 -6.60 19.74
C ALA A 48 6.31 -6.68 20.17
N SER A 49 5.70 -5.52 20.47
CA SER A 49 4.28 -5.43 20.84
C SER A 49 3.35 -5.81 19.68
N PHE A 50 3.70 -5.42 18.45
CA PHE A 50 2.97 -5.80 17.24
C PHE A 50 3.02 -7.31 17.02
N ARG A 51 4.20 -7.93 17.15
CA ARG A 51 4.36 -9.38 16.97
C ARG A 51 3.59 -10.19 18.02
N LYS A 52 3.51 -9.69 19.26
CA LYS A 52 2.69 -10.30 20.33
C LYS A 52 1.18 -10.25 20.00
N SER A 53 0.70 -9.14 19.46
CA SER A 53 -0.72 -8.94 19.13
C SER A 53 -1.13 -9.50 17.77
N ASN A 54 -0.20 -9.63 16.83
CA ASN A 54 -0.43 -10.12 15.47
C ASN A 54 0.41 -11.39 15.20
N LYS A 55 0.23 -12.41 16.05
CA LYS A 55 1.03 -13.65 16.03
C LYS A 55 1.05 -14.34 14.66
N GLU A 56 -0.07 -14.35 13.95
CA GLU A 56 -0.18 -14.99 12.64
C GLU A 56 0.71 -14.30 11.59
N ILE A 57 0.64 -12.96 11.52
CA ILE A 57 1.47 -12.14 10.63
C ILE A 57 2.96 -12.33 10.98
N ALA A 58 3.30 -12.28 12.27
CA ALA A 58 4.66 -12.45 12.74
C ALA A 58 5.23 -13.84 12.37
N LYS A 59 4.48 -14.91 12.65
CA LYS A 59 4.87 -16.28 12.30
C LYS A 59 5.07 -16.44 10.79
N GLN A 60 4.12 -15.94 10.00
CA GLN A 60 4.18 -16.04 8.54
C GLN A 60 5.36 -15.24 7.98
N TYR A 61 5.62 -14.05 8.52
CA TYR A 61 6.80 -13.25 8.17
C TYR A 61 8.10 -14.02 8.45
N ASP A 62 8.23 -14.65 9.61
CA ASP A 62 9.44 -15.41 9.96
C ASP A 62 9.62 -16.65 9.07
N ILE A 63 8.53 -17.28 8.63
CA ILE A 63 8.58 -18.39 7.65
C ILE A 63 9.16 -17.89 6.32
N VAL A 64 8.65 -16.76 5.82
CA VAL A 64 9.14 -16.18 4.56
C VAL A 64 10.60 -15.75 4.68
N GLN A 65 10.97 -15.02 5.73
CA GLN A 65 12.34 -14.55 5.92
C GLN A 65 13.32 -15.72 6.09
N ARG A 66 12.96 -16.79 6.81
CA ARG A 66 13.80 -18.00 6.90
C ARG A 66 13.99 -18.66 5.54
N GLY A 67 12.92 -18.81 4.76
CA GLY A 67 13.01 -19.37 3.42
C GLY A 67 13.86 -18.52 2.46
N ILE A 68 13.81 -17.19 2.58
CA ILE A 68 14.70 -16.28 1.83
C ILE A 68 16.16 -16.49 2.27
N ASN A 69 16.43 -16.54 3.58
CA ASN A 69 17.79 -16.77 4.08
C ASN A 69 18.36 -18.12 3.59
N GLU A 70 17.54 -19.18 3.55
CA GLU A 70 17.93 -20.47 2.98
C GLU A 70 18.18 -20.39 1.47
N LEU A 71 17.35 -19.65 0.73
CA LEU A 71 17.54 -19.43 -0.70
C LEU A 71 18.86 -18.71 -0.98
N VAL A 72 19.17 -17.64 -0.25
CA VAL A 72 20.45 -16.90 -0.35
C VAL A 72 21.63 -17.85 -0.14
N LYS A 73 21.58 -18.72 0.89
CA LYS A 73 22.63 -19.73 1.11
C LYS A 73 22.80 -20.68 -0.06
N HIS A 74 21.71 -21.18 -0.64
CA HIS A 74 21.78 -22.09 -1.77
C HIS A 74 22.24 -21.43 -3.07
N VAL A 75 21.88 -20.17 -3.30
CA VAL A 75 22.36 -19.39 -4.44
C VAL A 75 23.88 -19.16 -4.32
N ALA A 76 24.36 -18.78 -3.13
CA ALA A 76 25.79 -18.65 -2.87
C ALA A 76 26.54 -19.98 -3.09
N GLN A 77 26.02 -21.08 -2.53
CA GLN A 77 26.60 -22.42 -2.73
C GLN A 77 26.61 -22.86 -4.20
N ALA A 78 25.63 -22.45 -5.01
CA ALA A 78 25.61 -22.76 -6.43
C ALA A 78 26.64 -21.95 -7.24
N ALA A 79 27.00 -20.75 -6.77
CA ALA A 79 28.03 -19.93 -7.40
C ALA A 79 29.43 -20.56 -7.25
N ASP A 80 29.72 -21.15 -6.09
CA ASP A 80 31.03 -21.74 -5.76
C ASP A 80 31.14 -23.25 -6.09
N ALA A 81 30.07 -23.88 -6.57
CA ALA A 81 30.02 -25.34 -6.78
C ALA A 81 30.55 -25.80 -8.15
N ALA A 82 31.13 -27.01 -8.15
CA ALA A 82 31.49 -27.73 -9.38
C ALA A 82 30.25 -27.98 -10.28
N PRO A 83 30.40 -28.11 -11.61
CA PRO A 83 29.29 -28.12 -12.57
C PRO A 83 28.18 -29.17 -12.31
N ARG A 84 28.55 -30.33 -11.76
CA ARG A 84 27.61 -31.41 -11.44
C ARG A 84 26.72 -31.07 -10.23
N ASP A 85 27.29 -30.47 -9.20
CA ASP A 85 26.57 -30.08 -7.98
C ASP A 85 25.81 -28.76 -8.15
N LYS A 86 26.28 -27.88 -9.03
CA LYS A 86 25.61 -26.64 -9.41
C LYS A 86 24.16 -26.87 -9.86
N ARG A 87 23.93 -27.80 -10.80
CA ARG A 87 22.58 -28.14 -11.28
C ARG A 87 21.65 -28.62 -10.15
N LYS A 88 22.19 -29.38 -9.19
CA LYS A 88 21.43 -29.89 -8.04
C LYS A 88 21.05 -28.74 -7.10
N MET A 89 21.97 -27.81 -6.83
CA MET A 89 21.73 -26.64 -5.99
C MET A 89 20.77 -25.65 -6.64
N GLU A 90 20.89 -25.40 -7.94
CA GLU A 90 19.94 -24.58 -8.71
C GLU A 90 18.51 -25.16 -8.68
N LYS A 91 18.37 -26.49 -8.84
CA LYS A 91 17.05 -27.14 -8.75
C LYS A 91 16.43 -26.99 -7.35
N LYS A 92 17.25 -27.11 -6.29
CA LYS A 92 16.80 -26.86 -4.91
C LYS A 92 16.41 -25.40 -4.70
N ALA A 93 17.23 -24.46 -5.17
CA ALA A 93 16.95 -23.02 -5.11
C ALA A 93 15.64 -22.68 -5.82
N ARG A 94 15.38 -23.22 -7.01
CA ARG A 94 14.11 -23.04 -7.73
C ARG A 94 12.92 -23.57 -6.95
N SER A 95 13.03 -24.77 -6.37
CA SER A 95 11.97 -25.35 -5.53
C SER A 95 11.68 -24.49 -4.30
N LEU A 96 12.73 -24.03 -3.61
CA LEU A 96 12.62 -23.15 -2.45
C LEU A 96 12.02 -21.79 -2.82
N ARG A 97 12.45 -21.17 -3.93
CA ARG A 97 11.87 -19.93 -4.46
C ARG A 97 10.36 -20.09 -4.65
N GLY A 98 9.91 -21.19 -5.26
CA GLY A 98 8.48 -21.49 -5.41
C GLY A 98 7.73 -21.59 -4.08
N LYS A 99 8.32 -22.20 -3.05
CA LYS A 99 7.75 -22.28 -1.69
C LYS A 99 7.69 -20.90 -1.04
N VAL A 100 8.79 -20.14 -1.06
CA VAL A 100 8.88 -18.79 -0.51
C VAL A 100 7.83 -17.87 -1.14
N THR A 101 7.66 -17.91 -2.46
CA THR A 101 6.65 -17.13 -3.16
C THR A 101 5.22 -17.48 -2.72
N ARG A 102 4.92 -18.77 -2.49
CA ARG A 102 3.61 -19.18 -1.97
C ARG A 102 3.36 -18.67 -0.55
N GLU A 103 4.36 -18.77 0.32
CA GLU A 103 4.27 -18.27 1.69
C GLU A 103 4.19 -16.74 1.74
N ARG A 104 4.90 -16.02 0.85
CA ARG A 104 4.78 -14.56 0.69
C ARG A 104 3.37 -14.17 0.29
N ARG A 105 2.76 -14.85 -0.69
CA ARG A 105 1.36 -14.60 -1.09
C ARG A 105 0.37 -14.80 0.06
N LYS A 106 0.61 -15.74 0.98
CA LYS A 106 -0.23 -15.89 2.18
C LYS A 106 -0.06 -14.70 3.13
N LEU A 107 1.18 -14.27 3.37
CA LEU A 107 1.44 -13.08 4.18
C LEU A 107 0.78 -11.84 3.58
N ASP A 108 0.92 -11.63 2.27
CA ASP A 108 0.35 -10.47 1.58
C ASP A 108 -1.18 -10.44 1.73
N LYS A 109 -1.85 -11.59 1.70
CA LYS A 109 -3.30 -11.68 1.94
C LYS A 109 -3.64 -11.27 3.38
N LEU A 110 -2.87 -11.71 4.37
CA LEU A 110 -3.07 -11.32 5.77
C LEU A 110 -2.85 -9.82 5.99
N LEU A 111 -1.75 -9.30 5.44
CA LEU A 111 -1.40 -7.89 5.51
C LEU A 111 -2.45 -7.03 4.80
N LYS A 112 -2.90 -7.39 3.60
CA LYS A 112 -3.92 -6.64 2.85
C LYS A 112 -5.22 -6.49 3.64
N LYS A 113 -5.66 -7.55 4.35
CA LYS A 113 -6.86 -7.51 5.22
C LYS A 113 -6.71 -6.51 6.37
N LYS A 114 -5.51 -6.35 6.92
CA LYS A 114 -5.22 -5.44 8.04
C LYS A 114 -4.88 -4.01 7.58
N ILE A 115 -4.16 -3.86 6.47
CA ILE A 115 -3.76 -2.57 5.91
C ILE A 115 -4.97 -1.79 5.46
N ALA A 116 -5.88 -2.38 4.67
CA ALA A 116 -7.01 -1.66 4.08
C ALA A 116 -7.86 -0.85 5.10
N PRO A 117 -8.32 -1.42 6.24
CA PRO A 117 -9.09 -0.64 7.21
C PRO A 117 -8.25 0.44 7.92
N VAL A 118 -6.98 0.17 8.22
CA VAL A 118 -6.08 1.14 8.87
C VAL A 118 -5.73 2.28 7.91
N GLU A 119 -5.52 1.98 6.63
CA GLU A 119 -5.24 2.95 5.56
C GLU A 119 -6.46 3.84 5.34
N LYS A 120 -7.67 3.28 5.28
CA LYS A 120 -8.92 4.05 5.22
C LYS A 120 -9.07 4.99 6.42
N LYS A 121 -8.78 4.51 7.64
CA LYS A 121 -8.83 5.34 8.86
C LYS A 121 -7.79 6.46 8.80
N TYR A 122 -6.55 6.15 8.46
CA TYR A 122 -5.48 7.13 8.34
C TYR A 122 -5.80 8.20 7.31
N LEU A 123 -6.24 7.81 6.10
CA LEU A 123 -6.62 8.76 5.05
C LEU A 123 -7.78 9.66 5.50
N SER A 124 -8.81 9.11 6.14
CA SER A 124 -9.93 9.91 6.66
C SER A 124 -9.48 10.94 7.70
N VAL A 125 -8.61 10.53 8.63
CA VAL A 125 -8.06 11.41 9.66
C VAL A 125 -7.14 12.46 9.05
N LYS A 126 -6.28 12.06 8.10
CA LYS A 126 -5.37 12.95 7.38
C LYS A 126 -6.13 14.00 6.58
N THR A 127 -7.19 13.64 5.86
CA THR A 127 -8.03 14.61 5.14
C THR A 127 -8.66 15.63 6.08
N LYS A 128 -9.13 15.21 7.26
CA LYS A 128 -9.65 16.15 8.28
C LYS A 128 -8.56 17.08 8.80
N TYR A 129 -7.38 16.53 9.11
CA TYR A 129 -6.23 17.31 9.55
C TYR A 129 -5.80 18.34 8.49
N ASP A 130 -5.60 17.90 7.25
CA ASP A 130 -5.20 18.75 6.12
C ASP A 130 -6.25 19.85 5.87
N GLY A 131 -7.54 19.53 6.01
CA GLY A 131 -8.63 20.51 5.89
C GLY A 131 -8.63 21.57 6.99
N LEU A 132 -8.30 21.20 8.23
CA LEU A 132 -8.15 22.17 9.33
C LEU A 132 -6.92 23.05 9.15
N VAL A 133 -5.80 22.48 8.72
CA VAL A 133 -4.57 23.25 8.42
C VAL A 133 -4.81 24.23 7.27
N ALA A 134 -5.51 23.81 6.22
CA ALA A 134 -5.86 24.69 5.10
C ALA A 134 -6.77 25.85 5.55
N LYS A 135 -7.79 25.57 6.37
CA LYS A 135 -8.66 26.61 6.96
C LYS A 135 -7.88 27.55 7.88
N ALA A 136 -6.92 27.04 8.64
CA ALA A 136 -6.08 27.87 9.49
C ALA A 136 -5.28 28.86 8.64
N LYS A 137 -4.59 28.38 7.60
CA LYS A 137 -3.85 29.22 6.64
C LYS A 137 -4.73 30.26 5.97
N GLU A 138 -5.92 29.88 5.51
CA GLU A 138 -6.87 30.82 4.89
C GLU A 138 -7.29 31.95 5.87
N LYS A 139 -7.38 31.64 7.17
CA LYS A 139 -7.70 32.66 8.19
C LYS A 139 -6.50 33.54 8.55
N GLU A 140 -5.29 32.98 8.55
CA GLU A 140 -4.05 33.77 8.71
C GLU A 140 -3.88 34.76 7.56
N GLU A 141 -4.08 34.33 6.32
CA GLU A 141 -4.02 35.18 5.13
C GLU A 141 -5.05 36.31 5.15
N LYS A 142 -6.19 36.10 5.83
CA LYS A 142 -7.25 37.11 6.01
C LYS A 142 -7.05 37.97 7.27
N GLY A 143 -5.96 37.80 8.02
CA GLY A 143 -5.66 38.53 9.26
C GLY A 143 -6.52 38.14 10.46
N ASP A 144 -7.29 37.05 10.40
CA ASP A 144 -8.14 36.56 11.49
C ASP A 144 -7.38 35.53 12.35
N GLU A 145 -6.37 36.01 13.07
CA GLU A 145 -5.45 35.19 13.88
C GLU A 145 -6.18 34.36 14.95
N LYS A 146 -7.23 34.90 15.57
CA LYS A 146 -8.03 34.19 16.58
C LYS A 146 -8.71 32.97 16.01
N ARG A 147 -9.29 33.07 14.80
CA ARG A 147 -9.91 31.90 14.15
C ARG A 147 -8.87 30.93 13.59
N ALA A 148 -7.74 31.42 13.08
CA ALA A 148 -6.63 30.57 12.68
C ALA A 148 -6.13 29.70 13.85
N GLN A 149 -5.90 30.32 15.01
CA GLN A 149 -5.44 29.62 16.21
C GLN A 149 -6.43 28.52 16.65
N LYS A 150 -7.74 28.76 16.55
CA LYS A 150 -8.76 27.74 16.85
C LYS A 150 -8.62 26.53 15.92
N TYR A 151 -8.44 26.74 14.61
CA TYR A 151 -8.25 25.64 13.66
C TYR A 151 -6.94 24.88 13.88
N HIS A 152 -5.85 25.57 14.26
CA HIS A 152 -4.59 24.90 14.64
C HIS A 152 -4.75 24.04 15.90
N GLN A 153 -5.47 24.53 16.91
CA GLN A 153 -5.77 23.75 18.12
C GLN A 153 -6.61 22.51 17.81
N GLU A 154 -7.60 22.63 16.93
CA GLU A 154 -8.39 21.49 16.46
C GLU A 154 -7.53 20.50 15.66
N ALA A 155 -6.64 20.97 14.79
CA ALA A 155 -5.70 20.13 14.05
C ALA A 155 -4.77 19.37 15.00
N ALA A 156 -4.25 20.04 16.04
CA ALA A 156 -3.39 19.43 17.05
C ALA A 156 -4.09 18.29 17.81
N LYS A 157 -5.38 18.42 18.14
CA LYS A 157 -6.18 17.35 18.77
C LYS A 157 -6.26 16.09 17.89
N ILE A 158 -6.28 16.27 16.57
CA ILE A 158 -6.36 15.16 15.60
C ILE A 158 -4.99 14.56 15.29
N ALA A 159 -3.91 15.35 15.41
CA ALA A 159 -2.55 14.94 15.08
C ALA A 159 -2.10 13.65 15.81
N SER A 160 -2.48 13.48 17.08
CA SER A 160 -2.18 12.26 17.84
C SER A 160 -2.88 11.01 17.27
N SER A 161 -4.12 11.15 16.82
CA SER A 161 -4.87 10.05 16.18
C SER A 161 -4.29 9.70 14.80
N MET A 162 -3.86 10.73 14.07
CA MET A 162 -3.18 10.57 12.78
C MET A 162 -1.85 9.83 12.95
N SER A 163 -1.02 10.24 13.91
CA SER A 163 0.30 9.63 14.17
C SER A 163 0.18 8.17 14.63
N GLY A 164 -0.80 7.84 15.47
CA GLY A 164 -1.08 6.46 15.88
C GLY A 164 -1.53 5.57 14.73
N SER A 165 -2.39 6.10 13.84
CA SER A 165 -2.83 5.37 12.65
C SER A 165 -1.69 5.17 11.64
N LYS A 166 -0.84 6.20 11.45
CA LYS A 166 0.36 6.11 10.62
C LYS A 166 1.34 5.08 11.16
N ARG A 167 1.64 5.10 12.45
CA ARG A 167 2.53 4.10 13.10
C ARG A 167 2.03 2.67 12.89
N SER A 168 0.71 2.47 12.98
CA SER A 168 0.09 1.16 12.75
C SER A 168 0.27 0.70 11.29
N LEU A 169 0.16 1.63 10.32
CA LEU A 169 0.49 1.34 8.92
C LEU A 169 1.97 1.02 8.73
N ASP A 170 2.86 1.82 9.31
CA ASP A 170 4.31 1.62 9.20
C ASP A 170 4.72 0.23 9.72
N LEU A 171 4.14 -0.22 10.85
CA LEU A 171 4.35 -1.56 11.37
C LEU A 171 3.81 -2.66 10.44
N LEU A 172 2.67 -2.45 9.80
CA LEU A 172 2.12 -3.41 8.84
C LEU A 172 2.99 -3.47 7.56
N TYR A 173 3.37 -2.32 7.02
CA TYR A 173 4.22 -2.24 5.83
C TYR A 173 5.64 -2.73 6.08
N TYR A 174 6.17 -2.60 7.30
CA TYR A 174 7.46 -3.18 7.69
C TYR A 174 7.55 -4.67 7.33
N HIS A 175 6.45 -5.42 7.51
CA HIS A 175 6.38 -6.85 7.22
C HIS A 175 6.21 -7.18 5.73
N THR A 176 6.22 -6.19 4.84
CA THR A 176 6.24 -6.40 3.38
C THR A 176 7.66 -6.40 2.79
N PHE A 177 8.65 -6.01 3.60
CA PHE A 177 10.06 -5.94 3.22
C PHE A 177 10.84 -7.09 3.84
N PHE A 178 11.71 -7.69 3.05
CA PHE A 178 12.53 -8.83 3.48
C PHE A 178 13.99 -8.59 3.14
N LYS A 179 14.87 -8.98 4.06
CA LYS A 179 16.31 -8.93 3.81
C LYS A 179 16.68 -10.00 2.78
N GLY A 180 17.42 -9.61 1.74
CA GLY A 180 17.88 -10.52 0.70
C GLY A 180 16.79 -10.93 -0.31
N GLU A 181 15.73 -10.14 -0.49
CA GLU A 181 14.67 -10.50 -1.44
C GLU A 181 15.07 -10.40 -2.92
N GLU A 182 16.23 -9.82 -3.23
CA GLU A 182 16.83 -9.73 -4.57
C GLU A 182 16.94 -11.11 -5.24
N VAL A 183 17.29 -12.16 -4.47
CA VAL A 183 17.38 -13.54 -5.00
C VAL A 183 16.05 -14.13 -5.45
N LEU A 184 14.92 -13.45 -5.22
CA LEU A 184 13.61 -13.83 -5.75
C LEU A 184 13.38 -13.28 -7.16
N GLN A 185 14.10 -12.22 -7.57
CA GLN A 185 13.95 -11.55 -8.87
C GLN A 185 14.83 -12.19 -9.96
N ASP A 186 15.96 -12.81 -9.59
CA ASP A 186 16.94 -13.39 -10.52
C ASP A 186 16.49 -14.71 -11.19
N GLY A 187 15.34 -14.77 -11.84
CA GLY A 187 15.04 -15.92 -12.71
C GLY A 187 13.74 -15.81 -13.46
N GLU A 188 13.43 -14.60 -13.89
CA GLU A 188 12.76 -14.39 -15.18
C GLU A 188 13.81 -14.48 -16.30
#